data_AF-A0A7W1DY50-F1
#
_entry.id   AF-A0A7W1DY50-F1
#
_cell.length_a   1.000
_cell.length_b   1.000
_cell.length_c   1.000
_cell.angle_alpha   90.00
_cell.angle_beta   90.00
_cell.angle_gamma   90.00
#
_symmetry.space_group_name_H-M   'P 1'
#
loop_
_entity.id
_entity.type
_entity.pdbx_description
1 polymer ?
#
loop_
_entity_poly.entity_id
_entity_poly.type
_entity_poly.pdbx_seq_one_letter_code
_entity_poly.pdbx_strand_id
1 'polypeptide(L)'
;PWRFDTVGVGGALLVAAGLACVVLALRAGRSPLRKEAAGLGVASLVIGIVLLFQARLTPEPPGAIAQSAALPPGDPAAIGRGEALFAANCIACHGVQGRGDGPRSGEFTPPPADLTAPHALIHRDRDIAYWIENGIAGSAMPGFGDTLSEAEIADLTTYLRDLQAETAMARDAPGREECGVAPRTIDELEALTAGNQTPRDVEVAEPTAFPEGGAPPDAATEAAITAAAREMVACSNAGDNLRRLALFSEPNVRRAFPNGPTGLFLRLAAATPVPVPENERVVLLAVDELRQIAPDRVRAEVIIDNPTRHTHGPNASPGAGAPSAPADAATIVYVKQGDRWLIDEVLP
;
A
#
# COMPACT_ATOMS: atom_id res chain seq x y z
N PRO A 1 -21.31 16.10 -13.58
CA PRO A 1 -22.70 16.00 -13.08
C PRO A 1 -22.65 15.53 -11.63
N TRP A 2 -23.28 16.24 -10.70
CA TRP A 2 -23.25 15.91 -9.27
C TRP A 2 -24.00 14.60 -9.03
N ARG A 3 -23.29 13.53 -8.68
CA ARG A 3 -23.89 12.26 -8.25
C ARG A 3 -23.74 12.17 -6.73
N PHE A 4 -24.82 12.47 -6.01
CA PHE A 4 -24.90 12.21 -4.57
C PHE A 4 -25.32 10.76 -4.36
N ASP A 5 -24.64 10.07 -3.45
CA ASP A 5 -25.11 8.79 -2.89
C ASP A 5 -26.34 9.02 -2.00
N THR A 6 -26.89 7.94 -1.43
CA THR A 6 -28.09 8.03 -0.57
C THR A 6 -27.87 8.94 0.64
N VAL A 7 -26.64 9.01 1.16
CA VAL A 7 -26.23 9.90 2.25
C VAL A 7 -26.24 11.36 1.81
N GLY A 8 -25.68 11.68 0.64
CA GLY A 8 -25.70 13.02 0.06
C GLY A 8 -27.09 13.51 -0.31
N VAL A 9 -27.96 12.62 -0.82
CA VAL A 9 -29.39 12.93 -1.04
C VAL A 9 -30.09 13.24 0.27
N GLY A 10 -29.85 12.44 1.33
CA GLY A 10 -30.38 12.69 2.67
C GLY A 10 -29.90 14.02 3.26
N GLY A 11 -28.61 14.34 3.10
CA GLY A 11 -28.03 15.61 3.53
C GLY A 11 -28.67 16.82 2.83
N ALA A 12 -28.86 16.75 1.51
CA ALA A 12 -29.50 17.82 0.74
C ALA A 12 -30.96 18.08 1.17
N LEU A 13 -31.71 17.01 1.44
CA LEU A 13 -33.10 17.11 1.93
C LEU A 13 -33.17 17.75 3.31
N LEU A 14 -32.25 17.42 4.21
CA LEU A 14 -32.16 18.01 5.54
C LEU A 14 -31.79 19.50 5.52
N VAL A 15 -30.90 19.90 4.61
CA VAL A 15 -30.60 21.33 4.39
C VAL A 15 -31.83 22.08 3.91
N ALA A 16 -32.56 21.54 2.92
CA ALA A 16 -33.78 22.15 2.41
C ALA A 16 -34.88 22.27 3.49
N ALA A 17 -35.09 21.22 4.28
CA ALA A 17 -36.04 21.23 5.39
C ALA A 17 -35.63 22.24 6.48
N GLY A 18 -34.34 22.29 6.82
CA GLY A 18 -33.78 23.24 7.78
C GLY A 18 -33.98 24.70 7.35
N LEU A 19 -33.71 25.03 6.08
CA LEU A 19 -33.98 26.36 5.52
C LEU A 19 -35.47 26.74 5.62
N ALA A 20 -36.37 25.80 5.30
CA ALA A 20 -37.81 26.04 5.40
C ALA A 20 -38.25 26.34 6.85
N CYS A 21 -37.74 25.59 7.83
CA CYS A 21 -38.01 25.81 9.25
C CYS A 21 -37.47 27.16 9.76
N VAL A 22 -36.27 27.58 9.31
CA VAL A 22 -35.71 28.89 9.63
C VAL A 22 -36.57 30.01 9.04
N VAL A 23 -36.99 29.89 7.78
CA VAL A 23 -37.88 30.87 7.13
C VAL A 23 -39.23 30.97 7.86
N LEU A 24 -39.81 29.84 8.27
CA LEU A 24 -41.04 29.80 9.06
C LEU A 24 -40.85 30.48 10.42
N ALA A 25 -39.74 30.22 11.12
CA ALA A 25 -39.44 30.86 12.40
C ALA A 25 -39.28 32.39 12.27
N LEU A 26 -38.68 32.87 11.18
CA LEU A 26 -38.56 34.30 10.88
C LEU A 26 -39.91 34.96 10.59
N ARG A 27 -40.84 34.24 9.93
CA ARG A 27 -42.20 34.74 9.63
C ARG A 27 -43.18 34.63 10.79
N ALA A 28 -42.95 33.73 11.75
CA ALA A 28 -43.88 33.42 12.85
C ALA A 28 -43.89 34.45 14.00
N GLY A 29 -43.11 35.54 13.94
CA GLY A 29 -43.23 36.68 14.87
C GLY A 29 -42.89 36.34 16.33
N ARG A 30 -43.82 36.58 17.27
CA ARG A 30 -43.67 36.28 18.72
C ARG A 30 -44.34 34.97 19.15
N SER A 31 -44.68 34.09 18.20
CA SER A 31 -45.35 32.83 18.52
C SER A 31 -44.44 31.91 19.37
N PRO A 32 -45.03 31.07 20.24
CA PRO A 32 -44.27 30.06 20.98
C PRO A 32 -43.57 29.06 20.05
N LEU A 33 -44.18 28.78 18.89
CA LEU A 33 -43.65 27.89 17.85
C LEU A 33 -42.36 28.39 17.19
N ARG A 34 -42.03 29.70 17.32
CA ARG A 34 -40.81 30.27 16.73
C ARG A 34 -39.53 29.64 17.29
N LYS A 35 -39.48 29.39 18.59
CA LYS A 35 -38.26 28.85 19.24
C LYS A 35 -38.02 27.40 18.83
N GLU A 36 -39.08 26.61 18.75
CA GLU A 36 -39.03 25.22 18.33
C GLU A 36 -38.66 25.10 16.83
N ALA A 37 -39.31 25.89 15.97
CA ALA A 37 -39.00 25.91 14.54
C ALA A 37 -37.57 26.41 14.25
N ALA A 38 -37.06 27.39 15.01
CA ALA A 38 -35.68 27.85 14.88
C ALA A 38 -34.68 26.77 15.34
N GLY A 39 -34.93 26.12 16.47
CA GLY A 39 -34.06 25.05 16.99
C GLY A 39 -33.97 23.85 16.05
N LEU A 40 -35.13 23.37 15.57
CA LEU A 40 -35.19 22.27 14.60
C LEU A 40 -34.55 22.67 13.26
N GLY A 41 -34.80 23.90 12.79
CA GLY A 41 -34.21 24.39 11.54
C GLY A 41 -32.68 24.45 11.58
N VAL A 42 -32.10 24.96 12.66
CA VAL A 42 -30.64 25.01 12.84
C VAL A 42 -30.05 23.61 12.98
N ALA A 43 -30.68 22.72 13.75
CA ALA A 43 -30.21 21.34 13.91
C ALA A 43 -30.22 20.58 12.58
N SER A 44 -31.30 20.67 11.79
CA SER A 44 -31.39 20.04 10.47
C SER A 44 -30.39 20.61 9.48
N LEU A 45 -30.10 21.92 9.52
CA LEU A 45 -29.04 22.54 8.71
C LEU A 45 -27.65 21.99 9.06
N VAL A 46 -27.31 21.94 10.35
CA VAL A 46 -26.00 21.43 10.79
C VAL A 46 -25.84 19.96 10.41
N ILE A 47 -26.83 19.12 10.69
CA ILE A 47 -26.80 17.70 10.34
C ILE A 47 -26.74 17.52 8.81
N GLY A 48 -27.54 18.27 8.05
CA GLY A 48 -27.54 18.21 6.58
C GLY A 48 -26.20 18.61 5.97
N ILE A 49 -25.55 19.68 6.49
CA ILE A 49 -24.21 20.11 6.05
C ILE A 49 -23.16 19.06 6.42
N VAL A 50 -23.21 18.50 7.64
CA VAL A 50 -22.28 17.43 8.06
C VAL A 50 -22.46 16.21 7.17
N LEU A 51 -23.68 15.79 6.84
CA LEU A 51 -23.93 14.65 5.95
C LEU A 51 -23.50 14.92 4.50
N LEU A 52 -23.65 16.15 4.01
CA LEU A 52 -23.11 16.54 2.70
C LEU A 52 -21.57 16.54 2.69
N PHE A 53 -20.95 16.92 3.80
CA PHE A 53 -19.49 16.89 3.96
C PHE A 53 -18.98 15.45 4.16
N GLN A 54 -19.70 14.63 4.91
CA GLN A 54 -19.42 13.20 5.02
C GLN A 54 -19.60 12.51 3.66
N ALA A 55 -20.66 12.76 2.90
CA ALA A 55 -20.82 12.25 1.53
C ALA A 55 -19.70 12.70 0.56
N ARG A 56 -18.93 13.73 0.91
CA ARG A 56 -17.71 14.15 0.19
C ARG A 56 -16.44 13.46 0.69
N LEU A 57 -16.41 13.06 1.95
CA LEU A 57 -15.24 12.54 2.66
C LEU A 57 -15.29 11.03 2.91
N THR A 58 -16.45 10.40 2.84
CA THR A 58 -16.60 8.95 2.93
C THR A 58 -16.25 8.38 1.57
N PRO A 59 -15.10 7.70 1.41
CA PRO A 59 -14.97 6.71 0.35
C PRO A 59 -16.08 5.66 0.52
N GLU A 60 -16.44 5.00 -0.57
CA GLU A 60 -17.38 3.88 -0.63
C GLU A 60 -17.15 2.80 0.46
N PRO A 61 -18.13 1.91 0.72
CA PRO A 61 -18.15 0.99 1.86
C PRO A 61 -16.87 0.14 2.03
N PRO A 62 -16.53 -0.29 3.27
CA PRO A 62 -15.42 -1.18 3.55
C PRO A 62 -15.66 -2.52 2.82
N GLY A 63 -14.86 -2.74 1.78
CA GLY A 63 -15.09 -3.73 0.73
C GLY A 63 -14.52 -3.21 -0.59
N ALA A 64 -14.51 -1.88 -0.75
CA ALA A 64 -13.51 -1.22 -1.58
C ALA A 64 -12.19 -1.16 -0.78
N ILE A 65 -11.44 -2.28 -0.77
CA ILE A 65 -10.03 -2.15 -1.14
C ILE A 65 -10.12 -1.68 -2.61
N ALA A 66 -10.48 -0.41 -2.80
CA ALA A 66 -10.33 0.22 -4.09
C ALA A 66 -8.84 0.06 -4.29
N GLN A 67 -8.50 -0.83 -5.23
CA GLN A 67 -7.29 -0.77 -6.01
C GLN A 67 -6.73 0.61 -5.78
N SER A 68 -5.63 0.70 -5.01
CA SER A 68 -4.78 1.87 -5.12
C SER A 68 -4.77 2.11 -6.62
N ALA A 69 -5.38 3.20 -7.06
CA ALA A 69 -5.31 3.57 -8.45
C ALA A 69 -3.85 4.00 -8.57
N ALA A 70 -2.98 2.99 -8.59
CA ALA A 70 -1.65 3.06 -9.10
C ALA A 70 -1.87 3.80 -10.40
N LEU A 71 -1.30 5.00 -10.44
CA LEU A 71 -1.18 5.71 -11.70
C LEU A 71 -0.72 4.65 -12.71
N PRO A 72 -1.42 4.49 -13.85
CA PRO A 72 -1.11 3.42 -14.78
C PRO A 72 0.40 3.46 -15.03
N PRO A 73 1.12 2.33 -14.89
CA PRO A 73 2.57 2.35 -14.92
C PRO A 73 3.02 3.06 -16.19
N GLY A 74 3.85 4.09 -16.01
CA GLY A 74 4.42 4.83 -17.12
C GLY A 74 5.21 3.88 -18.04
N ASP A 75 5.49 4.31 -19.27
CA ASP A 75 6.41 3.56 -20.13
C ASP A 75 7.74 3.33 -19.38
N PRO A 76 8.17 2.08 -19.11
CA PRO A 76 9.40 1.82 -18.36
C PRO A 76 10.64 2.48 -18.98
N ALA A 77 10.66 2.63 -20.30
CA ALA A 77 11.74 3.34 -20.97
C ALA A 77 11.71 4.85 -20.69
N ALA A 78 10.53 5.45 -20.58
CA ALA A 78 10.35 6.85 -20.18
C ALA A 78 10.72 7.07 -18.71
N ILE A 79 10.33 6.15 -17.82
CA ILE A 79 10.72 6.18 -16.40
C ILE A 79 12.25 6.18 -16.26
N GLY A 80 12.95 5.25 -16.93
CA GLY A 80 14.41 5.17 -16.85
C GLY A 80 15.13 6.40 -17.43
N ARG A 81 14.60 7.02 -18.50
CA ARG A 81 15.15 8.30 -19.01
C ARG A 81 14.88 9.45 -18.04
N GLY A 82 13.67 9.53 -17.49
CA GLY A 82 13.27 10.54 -16.51
C GLY A 82 14.09 10.46 -15.23
N GLU A 83 14.40 9.25 -14.76
CA GLU A 83 15.28 9.02 -13.60
C GLU A 83 16.68 9.60 -13.84
N ALA A 84 17.30 9.30 -14.98
CA ALA A 84 18.63 9.80 -15.30
C ALA A 84 18.65 11.34 -15.35
N LEU A 85 17.58 11.95 -15.88
CA LEU A 85 17.40 13.39 -15.88
C LEU A 85 17.21 13.94 -14.47
N PHE A 86 16.42 13.28 -13.62
CA PHE A 86 16.19 13.69 -12.23
C PHE A 86 17.49 13.61 -11.42
N ALA A 87 18.28 12.55 -11.62
CA ALA A 87 19.57 12.37 -11.00
C ALA A 87 20.56 13.47 -11.37
N ALA A 88 20.59 13.86 -12.65
CA ALA A 88 21.47 14.91 -13.13
C ALA A 88 21.07 16.31 -12.67
N ASN A 89 19.76 16.59 -12.54
CA ASN A 89 19.27 17.97 -12.44
C ASN A 89 18.57 18.31 -11.10
N CYS A 90 18.00 17.33 -10.40
CA CYS A 90 17.01 17.58 -9.34
C CYS A 90 17.47 17.14 -7.94
N ILE A 91 18.25 16.06 -7.84
CA ILE A 91 18.64 15.44 -6.55
C ILE A 91 19.37 16.40 -5.61
N ALA A 92 20.16 17.34 -6.16
CA ALA A 92 20.92 18.28 -5.35
C ALA A 92 20.04 19.07 -4.37
N CYS A 93 18.80 19.37 -4.75
CA CYS A 93 17.83 20.09 -3.92
C CYS A 93 16.74 19.16 -3.38
N HIS A 94 16.17 18.30 -4.24
CA HIS A 94 15.01 17.48 -3.88
C HIS A 94 15.36 16.13 -3.23
N GLY A 95 16.64 15.74 -3.22
CA GLY A 95 17.07 14.44 -2.69
C GLY A 95 16.76 13.29 -3.64
N VAL A 96 17.38 12.13 -3.40
CA VAL A 96 17.22 10.92 -4.25
C VAL A 96 15.76 10.46 -4.28
N GLN A 97 15.07 10.58 -3.15
CA GLN A 97 13.68 10.14 -2.98
C GLN A 97 12.67 11.28 -3.23
N GLY A 98 13.11 12.43 -3.73
CA GLY A 98 12.23 13.58 -3.98
C GLY A 98 11.64 14.24 -2.73
N ARG A 99 12.18 13.96 -1.53
CA ARG A 99 11.64 14.43 -0.23
C ARG A 99 11.97 15.88 0.12
N GLY A 100 12.69 16.59 -0.75
CA GLY A 100 13.13 17.97 -0.46
C GLY A 100 14.32 18.04 0.50
N ASP A 101 15.03 16.93 0.69
CA ASP A 101 16.12 16.74 1.65
C ASP A 101 17.50 16.59 0.98
N GLY A 102 17.63 17.10 -0.25
CA GLY A 102 18.90 17.08 -0.98
C GLY A 102 20.03 17.80 -0.25
N PRO A 103 21.30 17.57 -0.62
CA PRO A 103 22.45 18.16 0.07
C PRO A 103 22.43 19.70 0.11
N ARG A 104 21.73 20.35 -0.83
CA ARG A 104 21.56 21.80 -0.89
C ARG A 104 20.24 22.29 -0.28
N SER A 105 19.38 21.41 0.21
CA SER A 105 18.05 21.75 0.75
C SER A 105 18.10 22.84 1.82
N GLY A 106 19.12 22.79 2.69
CA GLY A 106 19.34 23.77 3.76
C GLY A 106 19.77 25.17 3.29
N GLU A 107 20.09 25.35 2.00
CA GLU A 107 20.43 26.66 1.43
C GLU A 107 19.20 27.54 1.14
N PHE A 108 17.99 26.96 1.17
CA PHE A 108 16.76 27.63 0.73
C PHE A 108 15.76 27.82 1.87
N THR A 109 15.01 28.93 1.82
CA THR A 109 13.90 29.20 2.74
C THR A 109 12.70 29.75 1.97
N PRO A 110 11.56 29.02 1.91
CA PRO A 110 11.34 27.69 2.48
C PRO A 110 12.24 26.61 1.82
N PRO A 111 12.46 25.45 2.47
CA PRO A 111 13.18 24.35 1.85
C PRO A 111 12.46 23.86 0.58
N PRO A 112 13.16 23.12 -0.30
CA PRO A 112 12.54 22.48 -1.46
C PRO A 112 11.34 21.61 -1.03
N ALA A 113 10.31 21.57 -1.87
CA ALA A 113 9.11 20.79 -1.58
C ALA A 113 9.41 19.28 -1.59
N ASP A 114 8.76 18.56 -0.68
CA ASP A 114 8.62 17.11 -0.74
C ASP A 114 7.66 16.74 -1.88
N LEU A 115 8.22 16.25 -2.98
CA LEU A 115 7.51 15.87 -4.20
C LEU A 115 6.63 14.62 -4.01
N THR A 116 6.75 13.93 -2.87
CA THR A 116 5.99 12.73 -2.52
C THR A 116 4.89 13.01 -1.47
N ALA A 117 4.85 14.23 -0.91
CA ALA A 117 3.84 14.62 0.06
C ALA A 117 2.47 14.84 -0.59
N PRO A 118 1.35 14.70 0.15
CA PRO A 118 0.00 14.86 -0.40
C PRO A 118 -0.25 16.15 -1.20
N HIS A 119 0.42 17.25 -0.85
CA HIS A 119 0.29 18.50 -1.58
C HIS A 119 0.87 18.44 -3.00
N ALA A 120 1.91 17.63 -3.24
CA ALA A 120 2.51 17.45 -4.55
C ALA A 120 1.67 16.51 -5.44
N LEU A 121 1.01 15.52 -4.82
CA LEU A 121 0.17 14.54 -5.51
C LEU A 121 -1.07 15.15 -6.18
N ILE A 122 -1.60 16.24 -5.63
CA ILE A 122 -2.82 16.89 -6.15
C ILE A 122 -2.59 17.74 -7.41
N HIS A 123 -1.33 18.03 -7.76
CA HIS A 123 -1.00 18.77 -8.97
C HIS A 123 -1.14 17.88 -10.21
N ARG A 124 -1.48 18.44 -11.36
CA ARG A 124 -1.62 17.67 -12.62
C ARG A 124 -0.29 17.64 -13.37
N ASP A 125 -0.12 16.68 -14.27
CA ASP A 125 1.10 16.50 -15.05
C ASP A 125 1.51 17.76 -15.79
N ARG A 126 0.54 18.46 -16.40
CA ARG A 126 0.78 19.74 -17.08
C ARG A 126 1.29 20.85 -16.14
N ASP A 127 0.87 20.82 -14.88
CA ASP A 127 1.29 21.83 -13.90
C ASP A 127 2.74 21.52 -13.47
N ILE A 128 3.07 20.23 -13.27
CA ILE A 128 4.44 19.74 -13.00
C ILE A 128 5.38 20.07 -14.16
N ALA A 129 5.01 19.70 -15.39
CA ALA A 129 5.80 19.97 -16.59
C ALA A 129 6.04 21.48 -16.78
N TYR A 130 5.02 22.31 -16.55
CA TYR A 130 5.15 23.77 -16.60
C TYR A 130 6.18 24.30 -15.60
N TRP A 131 6.21 23.79 -14.37
CA TRP A 131 7.20 24.22 -13.36
C TRP A 131 8.60 23.70 -13.67
N ILE A 132 8.75 22.51 -14.25
CA ILE A 132 10.06 22.03 -14.71
C ILE A 132 10.57 22.95 -15.83
N GLU A 133 9.73 23.28 -16.80
CA GLU A 133 10.09 24.12 -17.93
C GLU A 133 10.44 25.56 -17.50
N ASN A 134 9.58 26.17 -16.68
CA ASN A 134 9.62 27.62 -16.42
C ASN A 134 10.19 27.99 -15.03
N GLY A 135 10.37 27.00 -14.15
CA GLY A 135 10.66 27.23 -12.74
C GLY A 135 9.45 27.72 -11.96
N ILE A 136 9.66 28.03 -10.68
CA ILE A 136 8.61 28.58 -9.81
C ILE A 136 9.00 29.99 -9.40
N ALA A 137 8.29 30.98 -9.93
CA ALA A 137 8.52 32.39 -9.64
C ALA A 137 8.43 32.68 -8.13
N GLY A 138 9.42 33.40 -7.60
CA GLY A 138 9.53 33.68 -6.17
C GLY A 138 10.08 32.54 -5.32
N SER A 139 10.55 31.46 -5.95
CA SER A 139 11.27 30.36 -5.30
C SER A 139 12.70 30.23 -5.85
N ALA A 140 13.49 29.33 -5.27
CA ALA A 140 14.81 28.97 -5.78
C ALA A 140 14.79 27.92 -6.90
N MET A 141 13.63 27.39 -7.29
CA MET A 141 13.50 26.40 -8.36
C MET A 141 13.67 27.06 -9.73
N PRO A 142 14.76 26.78 -10.47
CA PRO A 142 15.00 27.34 -11.79
C PRO A 142 14.09 26.68 -12.84
N GLY A 143 13.95 27.33 -13.99
CA GLY A 143 13.38 26.70 -15.19
C GLY A 143 14.44 25.94 -15.98
N PHE A 144 14.04 24.82 -16.57
CA PHE A 144 14.90 23.93 -17.34
C PHE A 144 14.57 23.91 -18.83
N GLY A 145 13.60 24.71 -19.30
CA GLY A 145 13.16 24.73 -20.71
C GLY A 145 14.23 25.13 -21.73
N ASP A 146 15.28 25.84 -21.30
CA ASP A 146 16.44 26.17 -22.15
C ASP A 146 17.46 25.02 -22.25
N THR A 147 17.35 24.02 -21.37
CA THR A 147 18.31 22.90 -21.25
C THR A 147 17.72 21.53 -21.56
N LEU A 148 16.41 21.37 -21.38
CA LEU A 148 15.68 20.12 -21.59
C LEU A 148 14.61 20.30 -22.66
N SER A 149 14.50 19.33 -23.55
CA SER A 149 13.43 19.26 -24.54
C SER A 149 12.07 18.92 -23.91
N GLU A 150 10.98 19.22 -24.61
CA GLU A 150 9.62 18.84 -24.17
C GLU A 150 9.48 17.34 -23.89
N ALA A 151 10.15 16.49 -24.70
CA ALA A 151 10.15 15.05 -24.50
C ALA A 151 10.88 14.64 -23.21
N GLU A 152 12.01 15.26 -22.90
CA GLU A 152 12.75 15.01 -21.65
C GLU A 152 11.96 15.50 -20.42
N ILE A 153 11.24 16.62 -20.55
CA ILE A 153 10.34 17.11 -19.49
C ILE A 153 9.16 16.15 -19.29
N ALA A 154 8.63 15.55 -20.37
CA ALA A 154 7.60 14.52 -20.28
C ALA A 154 8.11 13.23 -19.62
N ASP A 155 9.33 12.79 -19.95
CA ASP A 155 9.99 11.65 -19.30
C ASP A 155 10.20 11.93 -17.80
N LEU A 156 10.68 13.13 -17.43
CA LEU A 156 10.79 13.56 -16.02
C LEU A 156 9.44 13.54 -15.29
N THR A 157 8.38 14.03 -15.94
CA THR A 157 7.03 14.03 -15.36
C THR A 157 6.54 12.60 -15.13
N THR A 158 6.82 11.70 -16.08
CA THR A 158 6.51 10.27 -15.96
C THR A 158 7.25 9.64 -14.77
N TYR A 159 8.56 9.89 -14.64
CA TYR A 159 9.35 9.42 -13.51
C TYR A 159 8.85 9.98 -12.16
N LEU A 160 8.48 11.27 -12.09
CA LEU A 160 7.93 11.84 -10.86
C LEU A 160 6.61 11.18 -10.43
N ARG A 161 5.78 10.75 -11.38
CA ARG A 161 4.55 10.01 -11.09
C ARG A 161 4.82 8.62 -10.58
N ASP A 162 5.80 7.96 -11.17
CA ASP A 162 6.27 6.66 -10.71
C ASP A 162 6.78 6.74 -9.27
N LEU A 163 7.71 7.67 -8.99
CA LEU A 163 8.23 7.95 -7.64
C LEU A 163 7.13 8.25 -6.60
N GLN A 164 6.11 9.00 -7.02
CA GLN A 164 4.95 9.33 -6.18
C GLN A 164 4.07 8.10 -5.91
N ALA A 165 3.87 7.24 -6.90
CA ALA A 165 3.13 5.99 -6.75
C ALA A 165 3.86 5.02 -5.83
N GLU A 166 5.17 4.81 -6.03
CA GLU A 166 6.01 4.01 -5.15
C GLU A 166 5.95 4.49 -3.70
N THR A 167 6.04 5.80 -3.47
CA THR A 167 5.98 6.35 -2.11
C THR A 167 4.59 6.18 -1.48
N ALA A 168 3.52 6.32 -2.26
CA ALA A 168 2.16 6.07 -1.77
C ALA A 168 1.96 4.60 -1.39
N MET A 169 2.48 3.68 -2.19
CA MET A 169 2.46 2.24 -1.92
C MET A 169 3.28 1.89 -0.68
N ALA A 170 4.49 2.46 -0.54
CA ALA A 170 5.33 2.28 0.64
C ALA A 170 4.69 2.79 1.95
N ARG A 171 3.87 3.85 1.88
CA ARG A 171 3.09 4.34 3.04
C ARG A 171 1.95 3.39 3.44
N ASP A 172 1.36 2.68 2.49
CA ASP A 172 0.32 1.68 2.74
C ASP A 172 0.90 0.28 3.07
N ALA A 173 2.23 0.14 2.99
CA ALA A 173 2.94 -1.09 3.29
C ALA A 173 2.65 -1.55 4.73
N PRO A 174 2.27 -2.82 4.94
CA PRO A 174 1.98 -3.34 6.27
C PRO A 174 3.17 -3.17 7.22
N GLY A 175 2.95 -2.45 8.32
CA GLY A 175 3.97 -2.13 9.32
C GLY A 175 4.06 -3.19 10.44
N ARG A 176 5.02 -3.01 11.36
CA ARG A 176 5.23 -3.95 12.48
C ARG A 176 3.95 -4.15 13.29
N GLU A 177 3.17 -3.11 13.50
CA GLU A 177 1.94 -3.10 14.30
C GLU A 177 0.89 -4.10 13.79
N GLU A 178 0.95 -4.46 12.50
CA GLU A 178 0.07 -5.44 11.88
C GLU A 178 0.58 -6.89 12.02
N CYS A 179 1.83 -7.09 12.43
CA CYS A 179 2.37 -8.41 12.80
C CYS A 179 1.94 -8.76 14.24
N GLY A 180 0.73 -9.30 14.38
CA GLY A 180 0.09 -9.63 15.66
C GLY A 180 0.43 -11.02 16.20
N VAL A 181 0.75 -11.96 15.32
CA VAL A 181 1.01 -13.37 15.62
C VAL A 181 2.12 -13.57 16.65
N ALA A 182 1.87 -14.34 17.70
CA ALA A 182 2.91 -14.71 18.66
C ALA A 182 4.09 -15.42 17.97
N PRO A 183 5.35 -15.11 18.33
CA PRO A 183 6.50 -15.76 17.72
C PRO A 183 6.51 -17.25 18.04
N ARG A 184 6.93 -18.08 17.08
CA ARG A 184 7.36 -19.45 17.39
C ARG A 184 8.59 -19.39 18.30
N THR A 185 8.72 -20.36 19.19
CA THR A 185 9.94 -20.50 19.98
C THR A 185 11.00 -21.28 19.21
N ILE A 186 12.27 -21.11 19.61
CA ILE A 186 13.37 -21.91 19.05
C ILE A 186 13.15 -23.40 19.37
N ASP A 187 12.76 -23.71 20.61
CA ASP A 187 12.48 -25.07 21.06
C ASP A 187 11.35 -25.72 20.24
N GLU A 188 10.29 -24.97 19.91
CA GLU A 188 9.23 -25.45 19.01
C GLU A 188 9.76 -25.75 17.61
N LEU A 189 10.59 -24.87 17.04
CA LEU A 189 11.14 -25.05 15.70
C LEU A 189 12.10 -26.26 15.64
N GLU A 190 12.94 -26.42 16.65
CA GLU A 190 13.82 -27.58 16.80
C GLU A 190 13.01 -28.85 16.99
N ALA A 191 11.99 -28.86 17.85
CA ALA A 191 11.13 -30.02 18.08
C ALA A 191 10.34 -30.43 16.82
N LEU A 192 9.84 -29.46 16.04
CA LEU A 192 9.11 -29.71 14.80
C LEU A 192 9.97 -30.34 13.72
N THR A 193 11.27 -30.06 13.73
CA THR A 193 12.23 -30.50 12.71
C THR A 193 13.14 -31.63 13.20
N ALA A 194 13.09 -31.95 14.50
CA ALA A 194 13.82 -33.06 15.10
C ALA A 194 13.39 -34.39 14.48
N GLY A 195 14.34 -35.09 13.86
CA GLY A 195 14.08 -36.37 13.20
C GLY A 195 13.66 -36.27 11.73
N ASN A 196 13.56 -35.06 11.16
CA ASN A 196 13.61 -34.88 9.71
C ASN A 196 15.06 -35.18 9.28
N GLN A 197 15.38 -36.46 9.11
CA GLN A 197 16.51 -36.89 8.29
C GLN A 197 15.87 -37.50 7.06
N THR A 198 15.60 -36.69 6.03
CA THR A 198 15.40 -37.28 4.71
C THR A 198 16.75 -37.86 4.29
N PRO A 199 16.86 -39.17 3.99
CA PRO A 199 17.98 -39.67 3.21
C PRO A 199 18.21 -38.73 2.01
N ARG A 200 19.46 -38.51 1.61
CA ARG A 200 19.83 -37.70 0.44
C ARG A 200 19.12 -38.13 -0.86
N ASP A 201 18.46 -39.29 -0.83
CA ASP A 201 17.81 -39.98 -1.93
C ASP A 201 16.28 -40.04 -1.80
N VAL A 202 15.66 -39.27 -0.89
CA VAL A 202 14.20 -39.09 -0.95
C VAL A 202 13.90 -38.20 -2.14
N GLU A 203 13.48 -38.87 -3.21
CA GLU A 203 12.85 -38.28 -4.39
C GLU A 203 11.90 -37.18 -3.89
N VAL A 204 12.24 -35.92 -4.22
CA VAL A 204 11.36 -34.78 -3.99
C VAL A 204 10.07 -35.18 -4.68
N ALA A 205 9.02 -35.50 -3.90
CA ALA A 205 7.73 -35.84 -4.46
C ALA A 205 7.42 -34.77 -5.49
N GLU A 206 7.18 -35.17 -6.74
CA GLU A 206 6.83 -34.20 -7.79
C GLU A 206 5.75 -33.28 -7.22
N PRO A 207 5.87 -31.95 -7.40
CA PRO A 207 4.86 -31.03 -6.92
C PRO A 207 3.52 -31.58 -7.37
N THR A 208 2.67 -31.95 -6.40
CA THR A 208 1.37 -32.55 -6.69
C THR A 208 0.68 -31.63 -7.68
N ALA A 209 0.28 -32.19 -8.83
CA ALA A 209 -0.45 -31.46 -9.85
C ALA A 209 -1.55 -30.66 -9.14
N PHE A 210 -1.53 -29.35 -9.39
CA PHE A 210 -2.29 -28.37 -8.64
C PHE A 210 -3.76 -28.78 -8.58
N PRO A 211 -4.45 -28.57 -7.45
CA PRO A 211 -5.90 -28.59 -7.46
C PRO A 211 -6.39 -27.39 -8.29
N GLU A 212 -6.46 -27.58 -9.61
CA GLU A 212 -7.19 -26.69 -10.50
C GLU A 212 -8.69 -26.78 -10.15
N GLY A 213 -9.33 -25.62 -9.98
CA GLY A 213 -10.75 -25.55 -9.62
C GLY A 213 -11.02 -24.97 -8.23
N GLY A 214 -12.03 -25.50 -7.55
CA GLY A 214 -12.58 -24.91 -6.31
C GLY A 214 -13.70 -23.89 -6.58
N ALA A 215 -14.48 -23.54 -5.56
CA ALA A 215 -15.50 -22.48 -5.65
C ALA A 215 -14.93 -21.16 -5.13
N PRO A 216 -15.49 -19.99 -5.48
CA PRO A 216 -15.20 -18.76 -4.74
C PRO A 216 -15.46 -18.98 -3.25
N PRO A 217 -14.53 -18.61 -2.34
CA PRO A 217 -14.77 -18.69 -0.92
C PRO A 217 -15.89 -17.72 -0.49
N ASP A 218 -16.43 -17.91 0.71
CA ASP A 218 -17.32 -16.91 1.29
C ASP A 218 -16.55 -15.64 1.69
N ALA A 219 -17.27 -14.51 1.84
CA ALA A 219 -16.67 -13.22 2.13
C ALA A 219 -15.87 -13.19 3.45
N ALA A 220 -16.26 -14.01 4.44
CA ALA A 220 -15.55 -14.09 5.71
C ALA A 220 -14.19 -14.79 5.53
N THR A 221 -14.15 -15.83 4.72
CA THR A 221 -12.94 -16.56 4.35
C THR A 221 -12.03 -15.70 3.49
N GLU A 222 -12.58 -15.01 2.49
CA GLU A 222 -11.83 -14.05 1.66
C GLU A 222 -11.14 -12.99 2.53
N ALA A 223 -11.89 -12.33 3.43
CA ALA A 223 -11.33 -11.34 4.34
C ALA A 223 -10.23 -11.93 5.26
N ALA A 224 -10.42 -13.16 5.73
CA ALA A 224 -9.45 -13.83 6.58
C ALA A 224 -8.14 -14.19 5.84
N ILE A 225 -8.23 -14.60 4.57
CA ILE A 225 -7.06 -14.89 3.73
C ILE A 225 -6.31 -13.59 3.39
N THR A 226 -7.02 -12.53 3.05
CA THR A 226 -6.41 -11.21 2.83
C THR A 226 -5.70 -10.70 4.09
N ALA A 227 -6.32 -10.87 5.27
CA ALA A 227 -5.69 -10.53 6.54
C ALA A 227 -4.43 -11.38 6.83
N ALA A 228 -4.45 -12.68 6.52
CA ALA A 228 -3.29 -13.56 6.69
C ALA A 228 -2.13 -13.17 5.76
N ALA A 229 -2.42 -12.84 4.49
CA ALA A 229 -1.42 -12.32 3.56
C ALA A 229 -0.83 -10.98 4.04
N ARG A 230 -1.67 -10.09 4.55
CA ARG A 230 -1.25 -8.79 5.10
C ARG A 230 -0.36 -8.94 6.34
N GLU A 231 -0.73 -9.83 7.27
CA GLU A 231 0.07 -10.16 8.45
C GLU A 231 1.44 -10.77 8.07
N MET A 232 1.49 -11.58 7.00
CA MET A 232 2.73 -12.15 6.46
C MET A 232 3.70 -11.08 5.94
N VAL A 233 3.19 -10.12 5.16
CA VAL A 233 3.98 -8.98 4.69
C VAL A 233 4.43 -8.12 5.87
N ALA A 234 3.55 -7.87 6.84
CA ALA A 234 3.87 -7.11 8.05
C ALA A 234 5.01 -7.72 8.88
N CYS A 235 4.96 -9.02 9.14
CA CYS A 235 6.02 -9.72 9.88
C CYS A 235 7.35 -9.74 9.12
N SER A 236 7.29 -9.78 7.78
CA SER A 236 8.47 -9.68 6.92
C SER A 236 9.09 -8.27 6.99
N ASN A 237 8.28 -7.22 6.87
CA ASN A 237 8.70 -5.82 7.01
C ASN A 237 9.21 -5.48 8.42
N ALA A 238 8.72 -6.18 9.45
CA ALA A 238 9.23 -6.03 10.82
C ALA A 238 10.61 -6.67 11.04
N GLY A 239 11.09 -7.50 10.10
CA GLY A 239 12.29 -8.32 10.27
C GLY A 239 12.14 -9.41 11.34
N ASP A 240 10.91 -9.75 11.74
CA ASP A 240 10.63 -10.70 12.82
C ASP A 240 10.43 -12.11 12.24
N ASN A 241 11.54 -12.83 12.09
CA ASN A 241 11.55 -14.15 11.48
C ASN A 241 10.74 -15.19 12.26
N LEU A 242 10.71 -15.12 13.59
CA LEU A 242 9.99 -16.10 14.42
C LEU A 242 8.48 -15.89 14.38
N ARG A 243 8.02 -14.63 14.33
CA ARG A 243 6.60 -14.32 14.04
C ARG A 243 6.23 -14.68 12.63
N ARG A 244 7.09 -14.40 11.64
CA ARG A 244 6.87 -14.81 10.25
C ARG A 244 6.70 -16.33 10.13
N LEU A 245 7.57 -17.12 10.77
CA LEU A 245 7.47 -18.58 10.79
C LEU A 245 6.19 -19.09 11.49
N ALA A 246 5.62 -18.33 12.43
CA ALA A 246 4.35 -18.67 13.09
C ALA A 246 3.13 -18.62 12.15
N LEU A 247 3.27 -18.03 10.96
CA LEU A 247 2.24 -17.98 9.93
C LEU A 247 2.26 -19.19 9.00
N PHE A 248 3.31 -20.03 9.08
CA PHE A 248 3.42 -21.23 8.26
C PHE A 248 2.90 -22.45 9.01
N SER A 249 2.28 -23.38 8.29
CA SER A 249 1.84 -24.67 8.84
C SER A 249 3.05 -25.50 9.31
N GLU A 250 2.84 -26.44 10.24
CA GLU A 250 3.92 -27.36 10.61
C GLU A 250 4.46 -28.18 9.43
N PRO A 251 3.63 -28.76 8.53
CA PRO A 251 4.13 -29.42 7.33
C PRO A 251 5.00 -28.52 6.46
N ASN A 252 4.63 -27.24 6.29
CA ASN A 252 5.44 -26.29 5.55
C ASN A 252 6.81 -26.07 6.20
N VAL A 253 6.83 -25.80 7.51
CA VAL A 253 8.08 -25.58 8.26
C VAL A 253 8.99 -26.81 8.18
N ARG A 254 8.44 -28.02 8.26
CA ARG A 254 9.20 -29.27 8.10
C ARG A 254 9.81 -29.40 6.70
N ARG A 255 9.07 -29.05 5.65
CA ARG A 255 9.57 -29.04 4.26
C ARG A 255 10.65 -27.98 4.05
N ALA A 256 10.52 -26.80 4.66
CA ALA A 256 11.49 -25.73 4.57
C ALA A 256 12.81 -26.05 5.29
N PHE A 257 12.75 -26.86 6.35
CA PHE A 257 13.91 -27.29 7.15
C PHE A 257 14.02 -28.83 7.20
N PRO A 258 14.33 -29.48 6.06
CA PRO A 258 14.35 -30.94 5.96
C PRO A 258 15.49 -31.59 6.74
N ASN A 259 16.49 -30.81 7.17
CA ASN A 259 17.60 -31.24 8.03
C ASN A 259 17.65 -30.41 9.33
N GLY A 260 16.55 -29.76 9.70
CA GLY A 260 16.50 -28.76 10.74
C GLY A 260 17.11 -27.40 10.34
N PRO A 261 16.83 -26.35 11.12
CA PRO A 261 17.41 -25.03 10.92
C PRO A 261 18.91 -25.04 11.26
N THR A 262 19.70 -24.28 10.50
CA THR A 262 21.13 -24.13 10.82
C THR A 262 21.31 -23.31 12.10
N GLY A 263 22.41 -23.54 12.83
CA GLY A 263 22.74 -22.73 14.01
C GLY A 263 22.90 -21.24 13.70
N LEU A 264 23.32 -20.89 12.47
CA LEU A 264 23.35 -19.50 12.00
C LEU A 264 21.93 -18.94 11.86
N PHE A 265 21.02 -19.69 11.24
CA PHE A 265 19.63 -19.28 11.10
C PHE A 265 18.99 -19.03 12.47
N LEU A 266 19.14 -19.97 13.42
CA LEU A 266 18.58 -19.84 14.77
C LEU A 266 19.10 -18.60 15.50
N ARG A 267 20.40 -18.29 15.38
CA ARG A 267 20.98 -17.07 15.96
C ARG A 267 20.41 -15.79 15.34
N LEU A 268 20.23 -15.77 14.03
CA LEU A 268 19.65 -14.63 13.32
C LEU A 268 18.15 -14.46 13.65
N ALA A 269 17.41 -15.56 13.73
CA ALA A 269 16.00 -15.55 14.09
C ALA A 269 15.76 -15.12 15.54
N ALA A 270 16.69 -15.43 16.44
CA ALA A 270 16.63 -15.02 17.85
C ALA A 270 17.16 -13.61 18.11
N ALA A 271 17.76 -12.94 17.12
CA ALA A 271 18.23 -11.57 17.26
C ALA A 271 17.04 -10.60 17.37
N THR A 272 17.29 -9.41 17.94
CA THR A 272 16.28 -8.34 17.97
C THR A 272 15.87 -8.00 16.53
N PRO A 273 14.56 -8.07 16.19
CA PRO A 273 14.09 -7.71 14.87
C PRO A 273 14.51 -6.29 14.50
N VAL A 274 15.06 -6.13 13.29
CA VAL A 274 15.38 -4.82 12.71
C VAL A 274 14.33 -4.56 11.64
N PRO A 275 13.41 -3.60 11.84
CA PRO A 275 12.41 -3.26 10.85
C PRO A 275 13.03 -2.75 9.56
N VAL A 276 12.44 -3.14 8.44
CA VAL A 276 12.79 -2.64 7.12
C VAL A 276 12.48 -1.13 7.06
N PRO A 277 13.41 -0.30 6.54
CA PRO A 277 13.16 1.12 6.30
C PRO A 277 11.89 1.33 5.48
N GLU A 278 11.13 2.40 5.76
CA GLU A 278 9.80 2.62 5.15
C GLU A 278 9.81 2.56 3.61
N ASN A 279 10.85 3.11 2.98
CA ASN A 279 11.05 3.11 1.53
C ASN A 279 11.52 1.77 0.94
N GLU A 280 11.81 0.77 1.79
CA GLU A 280 12.24 -0.57 1.38
C GLU A 280 11.18 -1.64 1.73
N ARG A 281 10.06 -1.25 2.34
CA ARG A 281 9.03 -2.18 2.79
C ARG A 281 8.31 -2.81 1.61
N VAL A 282 8.13 -4.12 1.70
CA VAL A 282 7.29 -4.87 0.77
C VAL A 282 5.83 -4.43 0.94
N VAL A 283 5.15 -4.19 -0.18
CA VAL A 283 3.74 -3.77 -0.21
C VAL A 283 2.89 -4.95 -0.68
N LEU A 284 1.75 -5.17 -0.04
CA LEU A 284 0.74 -6.11 -0.54
C LEU A 284 -0.14 -5.37 -1.56
N LEU A 285 -0.01 -5.70 -2.85
CA LEU A 285 -0.76 -5.04 -3.91
C LEU A 285 -2.15 -5.65 -4.08
N ALA A 286 -2.22 -6.98 -4.08
CA ALA A 286 -3.47 -7.69 -4.25
C ALA A 286 -3.41 -9.10 -3.67
N VAL A 287 -4.59 -9.61 -3.34
CA VAL A 287 -4.84 -11.02 -3.07
C VAL A 287 -5.98 -11.42 -3.99
N ASP A 288 -5.64 -12.04 -5.11
CA ASP A 288 -6.53 -12.32 -6.22
C ASP A 288 -6.72 -13.83 -6.41
N GLU A 289 -7.58 -14.19 -7.37
CA GLU A 289 -7.86 -15.58 -7.76
C GLU A 289 -8.17 -16.54 -6.60
N LEU A 290 -8.84 -16.07 -5.53
CA LEU A 290 -9.12 -16.94 -4.38
C LEU A 290 -10.05 -18.10 -4.77
N ARG A 291 -9.60 -19.34 -4.52
CA ARG A 291 -10.37 -20.57 -4.72
C ARG A 291 -10.40 -21.42 -3.47
N GLN A 292 -11.60 -21.72 -2.98
CA GLN A 292 -11.83 -22.73 -1.96
C GLN A 292 -11.65 -24.13 -2.57
N ILE A 293 -10.49 -24.75 -2.32
CA ILE A 293 -10.10 -26.06 -2.89
C ILE A 293 -10.46 -27.24 -1.98
N ALA A 294 -10.61 -27.00 -0.67
CA ALA A 294 -11.17 -27.94 0.31
C ALA A 294 -11.83 -27.15 1.45
N PRO A 295 -12.66 -27.73 2.35
CA PRO A 295 -13.32 -26.98 3.43
C PRO A 295 -12.37 -26.20 4.35
N ASP A 296 -11.15 -26.70 4.50
CA ASP A 296 -10.07 -26.13 5.30
C ASP A 296 -8.92 -25.58 4.46
N ARG A 297 -9.06 -25.47 3.13
CA ARG A 297 -7.97 -25.03 2.24
C ARG A 297 -8.42 -24.03 1.18
N VAL A 298 -7.64 -22.97 1.03
CA VAL A 298 -7.85 -21.90 0.04
C VAL A 298 -6.56 -21.67 -0.73
N ARG A 299 -6.65 -21.62 -2.06
CA ARG A 299 -5.60 -21.08 -2.93
C ARG A 299 -5.86 -19.60 -3.14
N ALA A 300 -4.81 -18.78 -3.13
CA ALA A 300 -4.87 -17.39 -3.57
C ALA A 300 -3.61 -17.03 -4.36
N GLU A 301 -3.74 -16.11 -5.29
CA GLU A 301 -2.60 -15.42 -5.90
C GLU A 301 -2.30 -14.18 -5.05
N VAL A 302 -1.09 -14.10 -4.51
CA VAL A 302 -0.64 -12.97 -3.70
C VAL A 302 0.36 -12.17 -4.50
N ILE A 303 0.02 -10.91 -4.75
CA ILE A 303 0.81 -9.99 -5.55
C ILE A 303 1.42 -8.96 -4.60
N ILE A 304 2.74 -8.87 -4.60
CA ILE A 304 3.50 -7.93 -3.77
C ILE A 304 4.38 -7.05 -4.63
N ASP A 305 4.65 -5.86 -4.12
CA ASP A 305 5.71 -5.00 -4.60
C ASP A 305 6.91 -5.09 -3.67
N ASN A 306 8.10 -5.30 -4.21
CA ASN A 306 9.34 -5.27 -3.43
C ASN A 306 10.21 -4.09 -3.90
N PRO A 307 10.18 -2.96 -3.19
CA PRO A 307 10.95 -1.75 -3.52
C PRO A 307 12.43 -2.00 -3.78
N THR A 308 13.05 -2.98 -3.11
CA THR A 308 14.48 -3.28 -3.30
C THR A 308 14.81 -3.98 -4.62
N ARG A 309 13.79 -4.52 -5.32
CA ARG A 309 13.94 -5.08 -6.67
C ARG A 309 13.77 -4.03 -7.76
N HIS A 310 13.22 -2.87 -7.41
CA HIS A 310 13.22 -1.72 -8.30
C HIS A 310 14.65 -1.19 -8.39
N THR A 311 15.07 -0.89 -9.62
CA THR A 311 16.42 -0.44 -9.93
C THR A 311 16.68 1.02 -9.51
N HIS A 312 15.78 1.62 -8.72
CA HIS A 312 15.68 3.07 -8.51
C HIS A 312 16.00 3.52 -7.06
N GLY A 313 16.50 2.62 -6.21
CA GLY A 313 16.89 2.92 -4.82
C GLY A 313 18.37 3.32 -4.63
N PRO A 314 18.75 3.92 -3.49
CA PRO A 314 20.14 4.30 -3.19
C PRO A 314 21.13 3.11 -3.11
N ASN A 315 20.62 1.87 -3.09
CA ASN A 315 21.39 0.63 -3.12
C ASN A 315 21.40 -0.04 -4.52
N ALA A 316 20.83 0.60 -5.54
CA ALA A 316 20.84 0.09 -6.91
C ALA A 316 22.28 0.08 -7.46
N SER A 317 22.70 -1.05 -8.03
CA SER A 317 24.00 -1.14 -8.69
C SER A 317 23.99 -0.26 -9.94
N PRO A 318 24.97 0.66 -10.11
CA PRO A 318 25.00 1.55 -11.27
C PRO A 318 25.31 0.71 -12.52
N GLY A 319 24.29 0.46 -13.35
CA GLY A 319 24.44 -0.25 -14.62
C GLY A 319 23.29 -1.15 -15.06
N ALA A 320 22.26 -1.37 -14.24
CA ALA A 320 21.10 -2.16 -14.65
C ALA A 320 19.98 -1.25 -15.15
N GLY A 321 20.03 -0.86 -16.43
CA GLY A 321 18.88 -0.28 -17.16
C GLY A 321 17.78 -1.30 -17.41
N ALA A 322 17.38 -2.05 -16.38
CA ALA A 322 16.26 -2.97 -16.44
C ALA A 322 14.98 -2.21 -16.10
N PRO A 323 13.86 -2.49 -16.81
CA PRO A 323 12.55 -1.92 -16.46
C PRO A 323 12.24 -2.22 -14.98
N SER A 324 11.49 -1.32 -14.32
CA SER A 324 10.83 -1.58 -13.04
C SER A 324 10.35 -3.03 -13.03
N ALA A 325 10.93 -3.86 -12.14
CA ALA A 325 10.62 -5.28 -12.13
C ALA A 325 9.10 -5.43 -11.94
N PRO A 326 8.41 -6.29 -12.72
CA PRO A 326 6.99 -6.51 -12.49
C PRO A 326 6.77 -6.98 -11.05
N ALA A 327 5.63 -6.60 -10.47
CA ALA A 327 5.21 -7.06 -9.15
C ALA A 327 5.41 -8.57 -9.01
N ASP A 328 5.91 -9.00 -7.87
CA ASP A 328 6.14 -10.41 -7.59
C ASP A 328 4.78 -11.05 -7.28
N ALA A 329 4.36 -11.99 -8.12
CA ALA A 329 3.20 -12.84 -7.85
C ALA A 329 3.67 -14.19 -7.33
N ALA A 330 2.96 -14.71 -6.32
CA ALA A 330 3.13 -16.06 -5.84
C ALA A 330 1.77 -16.72 -5.61
N THR A 331 1.63 -17.97 -6.02
CA THR A 331 0.46 -18.78 -5.63
C THR A 331 0.69 -19.32 -4.22
N ILE A 332 -0.22 -19.01 -3.30
CA ILE A 332 -0.16 -19.47 -1.91
C ILE A 332 -1.36 -20.36 -1.61
N VAL A 333 -1.10 -21.52 -0.98
CA VAL A 333 -2.14 -22.38 -0.41
C VAL A 333 -2.18 -22.17 1.10
N TYR A 334 -3.34 -21.77 1.60
CA TYR A 334 -3.62 -21.61 3.01
C TYR A 334 -4.39 -22.83 3.54
N VAL A 335 -4.09 -23.22 4.78
CA VAL A 335 -4.80 -24.26 5.53
C VAL A 335 -5.36 -23.70 6.83
N LYS A 336 -6.61 -24.05 7.16
CA LYS A 336 -7.27 -23.63 8.39
C LYS A 336 -6.85 -24.52 9.55
N GLN A 337 -6.27 -23.93 10.60
CA GLN A 337 -5.92 -24.61 11.84
C GLN A 337 -6.47 -23.83 13.04
N GLY A 338 -7.47 -24.41 13.70
CA GLY A 338 -8.25 -23.69 14.71
C GLY A 338 -8.92 -22.45 14.10
N ASP A 339 -8.67 -21.28 14.71
CA ASP A 339 -9.23 -20.00 14.29
C ASP A 339 -8.35 -19.23 13.28
N ARG A 340 -7.27 -19.85 12.78
CA ARG A 340 -6.30 -19.18 11.90
C ARG A 340 -6.12 -19.89 10.56
N TRP A 341 -5.79 -19.10 9.55
CA TRP A 341 -5.30 -19.58 8.26
C TRP A 341 -3.78 -19.49 8.24
N LEU A 342 -3.11 -20.61 7.97
CA LEU A 342 -1.66 -20.69 7.89
C LEU A 342 -1.22 -21.00 6.47
N ILE A 343 -0.06 -20.50 6.08
CA ILE A 343 0.56 -20.77 4.79
C ILE A 343 1.07 -22.22 4.79
N ASP A 344 0.50 -23.07 3.96
CA ASP A 344 0.92 -24.45 3.80
C ASP A 344 1.88 -24.63 2.61
N GLU A 345 1.67 -23.90 1.52
CA GLU A 345 2.48 -23.98 0.31
C GLU A 345 2.66 -22.60 -0.31
N VAL A 346 3.86 -22.33 -0.84
CA VAL A 346 4.19 -21.10 -1.58
C VAL A 346 4.85 -21.55 -2.88
N LEU A 347 4.31 -21.09 -4.00
CA LEU A 347 4.71 -21.51 -5.33
C LEU A 347 5.03 -20.25 -6.16
N PRO A 348 6.22 -20.18 -6.80
CA PRO A 348 6.68 -19.02 -7.54
C PRO A 348 5.95 -18.81 -8.86
#